data_AF-A0A0S1B244-F1
#
_entry.id   AF-A0A0S1B244-F1
#
_cell.length_a   1.000
_cell.length_b   1.000
_cell.length_c   1.000
_cell.angle_alpha   90.00
_cell.angle_beta   90.00
_cell.angle_gamma   90.00
#
_symmetry.space_group_name_H-M   'P 1'
#
loop_
_entity.id
_entity.type
_entity.pdbx_description
1 polymer ?
#
loop_
_entity_poly.entity_id
_entity_poly.type
_entity_poly.pdbx_seq_one_letter_code
_entity_poly.pdbx_strand_id
1 'polypeptide(L)'
;MKKLQKGFTLIELMIVVAIIAILAAIALPAYNNYRIRGADGACNAEAKAYMNSAVAAIQGDMSSIPVPKAKACSAPSAAITSAEVTSGAQITFSPRAPGSNATICLADSATCGKPGAGAP
;
A
#
# COMPACT_ATOMS: atom_id res chain seq x y z
N MET A 1 47.97 -22.17 35.19
CA MET A 1 47.78 -22.30 33.73
C MET A 1 47.09 -21.02 33.22
N LYS A 2 47.77 -20.19 32.43
CA LYS A 2 47.17 -18.96 31.87
C LYS A 2 46.29 -19.35 30.68
N LYS A 3 44.98 -19.14 30.77
CA LYS A 3 44.08 -19.29 29.62
C LYS A 3 44.50 -18.27 28.56
N LEU A 4 44.95 -18.71 27.38
CA LEU A 4 45.13 -17.81 26.25
C LEU A 4 43.76 -17.23 25.89
N GLN A 5 43.62 -15.91 26.01
CA GLN A 5 42.46 -15.19 25.53
C GLN A 5 42.45 -15.30 24.00
N LYS A 6 41.51 -16.08 23.44
CA LYS A 6 41.23 -16.07 22.00
C LYS A 6 40.52 -14.75 21.68
N GLY A 7 41.28 -13.74 21.26
CA GLY A 7 40.73 -12.50 20.73
C GLY A 7 40.14 -12.73 19.33
N PHE A 8 39.09 -11.97 19.00
CA PHE A 8 38.54 -11.89 17.65
C PHE A 8 39.56 -11.20 16.74
N THR A 9 39.85 -11.80 15.58
CA THR A 9 40.84 -11.26 14.66
C THR A 9 40.23 -10.15 13.78
N LEU A 10 41.02 -9.15 13.41
CA LEU A 10 40.57 -8.10 12.47
C LEU A 10 40.19 -8.69 11.10
N ILE A 11 40.83 -9.79 10.69
CA ILE A 11 40.51 -10.47 9.43
C ILE A 11 39.14 -11.15 9.50
N GLU A 12 38.76 -11.76 10.62
CA GLU A 12 37.41 -12.31 10.82
C GLU A 12 36.36 -11.19 10.73
N LEU A 13 36.63 -10.03 11.35
CA LEU A 13 35.72 -8.89 11.28
C LEU A 13 35.53 -8.38 9.85
N MET A 14 36.62 -8.26 9.09
CA MET A 14 36.57 -7.78 7.70
C MET A 14 35.75 -8.70 6.80
N ILE A 15 35.89 -10.02 6.95
CA ILE A 15 35.12 -11.00 6.16
C ILE A 15 33.63 -10.91 6.50
N VAL A 16 33.29 -10.79 7.78
CA VAL A 16 31.88 -10.66 8.23
C VAL A 16 31.23 -9.41 7.62
N VAL A 17 31.93 -8.26 7.66
CA VAL A 17 31.41 -7.01 7.07
C VAL A 17 31.22 -7.15 5.55
N ALA A 18 32.15 -7.80 4.85
CA ALA A 18 32.04 -8.03 3.41
C ALA A 18 30.80 -8.88 3.06
N ILE A 19 30.51 -9.94 3.82
CA ILE A 19 29.33 -10.79 3.61
C ILE A 19 28.04 -10.00 3.88
N ILE A 20 27.98 -9.25 4.99
CA ILE A 20 26.82 -8.43 5.33
C ILE A 20 26.55 -7.38 4.24
N ALA A 21 27.60 -6.77 3.67
CA ALA A 21 27.44 -5.79 2.59
C ALA A 21 26.79 -6.40 1.34
N ILE A 22 27.21 -7.61 0.95
CA ILE A 22 26.62 -8.33 -0.20
C ILE A 22 25.14 -8.68 0.08
N LEU A 23 24.84 -9.21 1.27
CA LEU A 23 23.46 -9.54 1.63
C LEU A 23 22.56 -8.30 1.70
N ALA A 24 23.05 -7.20 2.28
CA ALA A 24 22.31 -5.96 2.40
C ALA A 24 21.98 -5.34 1.03
N ALA A 25 22.90 -5.43 0.06
CA ALA A 25 22.70 -4.92 -1.29
C ALA A 25 21.49 -5.59 -2.00
N ILE A 26 21.22 -6.87 -1.71
CA ILE A 26 20.09 -7.62 -2.29
C ILE A 26 18.85 -7.49 -1.40
N ALA A 27 19.01 -7.61 -0.09
CA ALA A 27 17.90 -7.65 0.86
C ALA A 27 17.17 -6.31 0.96
N LEU A 28 17.89 -5.18 0.92
CA LEU A 28 17.30 -3.86 1.08
C LEU A 28 16.30 -3.48 -0.03
N PRO A 29 16.63 -3.58 -1.34
CA PRO A 29 15.67 -3.29 -2.39
C PRO A 29 14.49 -4.27 -2.38
N ALA A 30 14.72 -5.56 -2.10
CA ALA A 30 13.66 -6.55 -2.00
C ALA A 30 12.69 -6.26 -0.84
N TYR A 31 13.21 -5.89 0.34
CA TYR A 31 12.41 -5.52 1.50
C TYR A 31 11.60 -4.24 1.25
N ASN A 32 12.20 -3.24 0.61
CA ASN A 32 11.49 -2.02 0.24
C ASN A 32 10.34 -2.31 -0.73
N ASN A 33 10.58 -3.13 -1.77
CA ASN A 33 9.53 -3.56 -2.70
C ASN A 33 8.40 -4.33 -1.99
N TYR A 34 8.73 -5.19 -1.02
CA TYR A 34 7.74 -5.89 -0.22
C TYR A 34 6.86 -4.91 0.59
N ARG A 35 7.47 -3.91 1.23
CA ARG A 35 6.75 -2.88 1.99
C ARG A 35 5.86 -2.02 1.10
N ILE A 36 6.34 -1.63 -0.09
CA ILE A 36 5.56 -0.89 -1.09
C ILE A 36 4.32 -1.70 -1.49
N ARG A 37 4.51 -2.96 -1.89
CA ARG A 37 3.39 -3.85 -2.25
C ARG A 37 2.40 -4.07 -1.11
N GLY A 38 2.88 -4.15 0.12
CA GLY A 38 2.04 -4.24 1.32
C GLY A 38 1.18 -3.00 1.52
N ALA A 39 1.77 -1.81 1.41
CA ALA A 39 1.05 -0.54 1.51
C ALA A 39 0.02 -0.37 0.38
N ASP A 40 0.39 -0.68 -0.86
CA ASP A 40 -0.53 -0.65 -2.00
C ASP A 40 -1.67 -1.66 -1.85
N GLY A 41 -1.39 -2.85 -1.31
CA GLY A 41 -2.39 -3.87 -1.02
C GLY A 41 -3.37 -3.45 0.06
N ALA A 42 -2.87 -2.83 1.13
CA ALA A 42 -3.69 -2.31 2.22
C ALA A 42 -4.62 -1.20 1.73
N CYS A 43 -4.11 -0.25 0.92
CA CYS A 43 -4.95 0.78 0.33
C CYS A 43 -5.99 0.21 -0.65
N ASN A 44 -5.63 -0.80 -1.45
CA ASN A 44 -6.60 -1.45 -2.35
C ASN A 44 -7.77 -2.11 -1.58
N ALA A 45 -7.47 -2.77 -0.46
CA ALA A 45 -8.49 -3.39 0.39
C ALA A 45 -9.40 -2.34 1.04
N GLU A 46 -8.82 -1.24 1.52
CA GLU A 46 -9.57 -0.12 2.08
C GLU A 46 -10.46 0.55 1.03
N ALA A 47 -9.91 0.82 -0.16
CA ALA A 47 -10.65 1.38 -1.28
C ALA A 47 -11.86 0.51 -1.65
N LYS A 48 -11.68 -0.81 -1.78
CA LYS A 48 -12.79 -1.76 -2.06
C LYS A 48 -13.85 -1.74 -0.97
N ALA A 49 -13.44 -1.80 0.29
CA ALA A 49 -14.38 -1.77 1.41
C ALA A 49 -15.21 -0.48 1.41
N TYR A 50 -14.55 0.65 1.16
CA TYR A 50 -15.21 1.94 1.09
C TYR A 50 -16.16 2.05 -0.11
N MET A 51 -15.71 1.67 -1.31
CA MET A 51 -16.54 1.73 -2.52
C MET A 51 -17.76 0.79 -2.45
N ASN A 52 -17.62 -0.38 -1.85
CA ASN A 52 -18.77 -1.26 -1.61
C ASN A 52 -19.80 -0.61 -0.69
N SER A 53 -19.35 0.07 0.37
CA SER A 53 -20.24 0.81 1.26
C SER A 53 -20.87 2.03 0.57
N ALA A 54 -20.13 2.68 -0.33
CA ALA A 54 -20.58 3.82 -1.12
C ALA A 54 -21.75 3.46 -2.05
N VAL A 55 -21.60 2.39 -2.83
CA VAL A 55 -22.66 1.90 -3.72
C VAL A 55 -23.90 1.49 -2.93
N ALA A 56 -23.73 0.80 -1.79
CA ALA A 56 -24.85 0.42 -0.92
C ALA A 56 -25.57 1.63 -0.31
N ALA A 57 -24.84 2.68 0.08
CA ALA A 57 -25.42 3.89 0.67
C ALA A 57 -26.31 4.66 -0.32
N ILE A 58 -25.90 4.73 -1.59
CA ILE A 58 -26.66 5.45 -2.63
C ILE A 58 -27.91 4.68 -3.06
N GLN A 59 -27.88 3.34 -3.02
CA GLN A 59 -29.10 2.56 -3.15
C GLN A 59 -30.12 2.84 -2.03
N GLY A 60 -29.66 3.38 -0.90
CA GLY A 60 -30.50 3.86 0.20
C GLY A 60 -30.80 5.36 0.16
N ASP A 61 -30.74 5.98 -1.03
CA ASP A 61 -31.05 7.40 -1.28
C ASP A 61 -30.13 8.43 -0.58
N MET A 62 -28.94 8.03 -0.12
CA MET A 62 -27.94 9.00 0.36
C MET A 62 -27.39 9.85 -0.79
N SER A 63 -27.40 11.18 -0.61
CA SER A 63 -26.88 12.12 -1.62
C SER A 63 -25.35 12.29 -1.59
N SER A 64 -24.69 11.86 -0.52
CA SER A 64 -23.22 11.89 -0.41
C SER A 64 -22.73 10.82 0.56
N ILE A 65 -21.54 10.27 0.29
CA ILE A 65 -20.89 9.28 1.13
C ILE A 65 -19.79 9.99 1.94
N PRO A 66 -19.83 9.90 3.29
CA PRO A 66 -18.82 10.52 4.13
C PRO A 66 -17.41 10.05 3.80
N VAL A 67 -16.45 10.99 3.87
CA VAL A 67 -15.02 10.76 3.56
C VAL A 67 -14.53 9.46 4.21
N PRO A 68 -13.79 8.60 3.49
CA PRO A 68 -13.25 7.38 4.08
C PRO A 68 -12.35 7.72 5.26
N LYS A 69 -12.39 6.90 6.32
CA LYS A 69 -11.42 6.97 7.42
C LYS A 69 -10.06 6.45 6.95
N ALA A 70 -9.38 7.28 6.16
CA ALA A 70 -8.17 6.98 5.39
C ALA A 70 -6.99 6.56 6.30
N LYS A 71 -6.79 5.24 6.47
CA LYS A 71 -5.69 4.67 7.28
C LYS A 71 -4.51 4.19 6.42
N ALA A 72 -4.78 3.39 5.40
CA ALA A 72 -3.78 2.89 4.45
C ALA A 72 -3.73 3.76 3.18
N CYS A 73 -4.86 4.31 2.75
CA CYS A 73 -4.90 5.36 1.74
C CYS A 73 -4.70 6.76 2.34
N SER A 74 -4.25 7.71 1.52
CA SER A 74 -4.21 9.16 1.81
C SER A 74 -5.21 9.97 0.99
N ALA A 75 -5.80 9.36 -0.05
CA ALA A 75 -6.82 9.93 -0.91
C ALA A 75 -7.86 8.85 -1.26
N PRO A 76 -9.10 9.22 -1.64
CA PRO A 76 -9.63 10.58 -1.73
C PRO A 76 -9.88 11.20 -0.33
N SER A 77 -9.66 12.51 -0.20
CA SER A 77 -9.91 13.29 1.03
C SER A 77 -11.23 14.08 0.98
N ALA A 78 -11.98 13.93 -0.10
CA ALA A 78 -13.31 14.49 -0.29
C ALA A 78 -14.37 13.40 -0.23
N ALA A 79 -15.61 13.81 0.09
CA ALA A 79 -16.76 12.93 0.04
C ALA A 79 -17.04 12.53 -1.41
N ILE A 80 -17.47 11.29 -1.62
CA ILE A 80 -17.95 10.84 -2.94
C ILE A 80 -19.43 11.24 -3.04
N THR A 81 -19.80 11.86 -4.14
CA THR A 81 -21.15 12.33 -4.41
C THR A 81 -21.99 11.26 -5.13
N SER A 82 -23.30 11.32 -4.98
CA SER A 82 -24.20 10.44 -5.73
C SER A 82 -24.12 10.64 -7.25
N ALA A 83 -23.75 11.84 -7.69
CA ALA A 83 -23.51 12.14 -9.10
C ALA A 83 -22.32 11.33 -9.66
N GLU A 84 -21.20 11.28 -8.92
CA GLU A 84 -20.02 10.50 -9.31
C GLU A 84 -20.32 9.00 -9.40
N VAL A 85 -21.11 8.46 -8.47
CA VAL A 85 -21.55 7.07 -8.49
C VAL A 85 -22.48 6.79 -9.66
N THR A 86 -23.47 7.65 -9.90
CA THR A 86 -24.42 7.47 -11.00
C THR A 86 -23.74 7.61 -12.37
N SER A 87 -22.70 8.45 -12.47
CA SER A 87 -21.92 8.61 -13.70
C SER A 87 -20.86 7.54 -13.91
N GLY A 88 -20.66 6.61 -12.97
CA GLY A 88 -19.58 5.61 -13.04
C GLY A 88 -18.18 6.24 -13.01
N ALA A 89 -18.01 7.32 -12.26
CA ALA A 89 -16.74 8.05 -12.21
C ALA A 89 -15.59 7.16 -11.70
N GLN A 90 -14.38 7.41 -12.21
CA GLN A 90 -13.18 6.79 -11.69
C GLN A 90 -12.67 7.55 -10.46
N ILE A 91 -12.67 6.86 -9.32
CA ILE A 91 -12.17 7.39 -8.06
C ILE A 91 -10.77 6.81 -7.80
N THR A 92 -9.81 7.71 -7.60
CA THR A 92 -8.42 7.34 -7.38
C THR A 92 -8.08 7.35 -5.89
N PHE A 93 -7.63 6.21 -5.39
CA PHE A 93 -7.15 6.00 -4.03
C PHE A 93 -5.63 5.95 -4.03
N SER A 94 -5.00 6.96 -3.46
CA SER A 94 -3.54 7.00 -3.32
C SER A 94 -3.11 6.33 -2.02
N PRO A 95 -2.15 5.37 -2.04
CA PRO A 95 -1.62 4.78 -0.82
C PRO A 95 -0.75 5.78 -0.05
N ARG A 96 -0.69 5.60 1.27
CA ARG A 96 0.33 6.27 2.09
C ARG A 96 1.70 5.64 1.83
N ALA A 97 2.75 6.44 2.05
CA ALA A 97 4.12 5.96 2.00
C ALA A 97 4.29 4.70 2.88
N PRO A 98 5.02 3.67 2.40
CA PRO A 98 5.85 3.67 1.20
C PRO A 98 5.10 3.30 -0.10
N GLY A 99 3.79 3.10 -0.07
CA GLY A 99 3.03 2.72 -1.26
C GLY A 99 3.20 3.73 -2.40
N SER A 100 3.18 3.24 -3.63
CA SER A 100 3.42 4.02 -4.84
C SER A 100 2.40 3.78 -5.94
N ASN A 101 1.61 2.70 -5.86
CA ASN A 101 0.62 2.37 -6.88
C ASN A 101 -0.77 2.72 -6.38
N ALA A 102 -1.38 3.73 -6.99
CA ALA A 102 -2.76 4.09 -6.73
C ALA A 102 -3.70 2.91 -7.04
N THR A 103 -4.83 2.86 -6.35
CA THR A 103 -5.96 1.99 -6.70
C THR A 103 -7.01 2.84 -7.37
N ILE A 104 -7.49 2.42 -8.53
CA ILE A 104 -8.57 3.09 -9.26
C ILE A 104 -9.82 2.25 -9.07
N CYS A 105 -10.94 2.91 -8.74
CA CYS A 105 -12.23 2.27 -8.59
C CYS A 105 -13.28 2.93 -9.48
N LEU A 106 -14.19 2.14 -10.06
CA LEU A 106 -15.43 2.68 -10.62
C LEU A 106 -16.45 2.88 -9.52
N ALA A 107 -17.09 4.05 -9.56
CA ALA A 107 -18.01 4.48 -8.52
C ALA A 107 -19.36 3.77 -8.54
N ASP A 108 -19.81 3.29 -9.71
CA ASP A 108 -21.11 2.63 -9.93
C ASP A 108 -21.14 1.15 -9.46
N SER A 109 -20.01 0.47 -9.62
CA SER A 109 -19.88 -0.99 -9.49
C SER A 109 -18.96 -1.41 -8.35
N ALA A 110 -18.33 -0.44 -7.68
CA ALA A 110 -17.30 -0.64 -6.65
C ALA A 110 -16.13 -1.54 -7.10
N THR A 111 -15.94 -1.68 -8.42
CA THR A 111 -14.84 -2.47 -8.98
C THR A 111 -13.55 -1.67 -8.84
N CYS A 112 -12.56 -2.24 -8.15
CA CYS A 112 -11.29 -1.56 -7.88
C CYS A 112 -10.10 -2.42 -8.32
N GLY A 113 -9.13 -1.79 -8.96
CA GLY A 113 -7.90 -2.43 -9.43
C GLY A 113 -6.69 -1.51 -9.31
N LYS A 114 -5.49 -2.10 -9.39
CA LYS A 114 -4.26 -1.33 -9.61
C LYS A 114 -4.12 -1.04 -11.11
N PRO A 115 -3.53 0.10 -11.51
CA PRO A 115 -3.18 0.38 -12.90
C PRO A 115 -2.48 -0.84 -13.54
N GLY A 116 -3.04 -1.35 -14.65
CA GLY A 116 -2.48 -2.49 -15.39
C GLY A 116 -2.81 -3.90 -14.87
N ALA A 117 -3.51 -4.04 -13.74
CA ALA A 117 -3.92 -5.35 -13.18
C ALA A 117 -5.45 -5.51 -13.18
N GLY A 118 -6.09 -5.30 -14.32
CA GLY A 118 -7.55 -5.36 -14.45
C GLY A 118 -8.27 -4.22 -13.73
N ALA A 119 -7.62 -3.06 -13.63
CA ALA A 119 -8.34 -1.83 -13.33
C ALA A 119 -9.34 -1.55 -14.48
N PRO A 120 -10.52 -1.02 -14.15
CA PRO A 120 -11.44 -0.48 -15.16
C PRO A 120 -10.84 0.72 -15.90
#